data_AF-K1T425-F1
#
_entry.id   AF-K1T425-F1
#
_cell.length_a   1.000
_cell.length_b   1.000
_cell.length_c   1.000
_cell.angle_alpha   90.00
_cell.angle_beta   90.00
_cell.angle_gamma   90.00
#
_symmetry.space_group_name_H-M   'P 1'
#
loop_
_entity.id
_entity.type
_entity.pdbx_description
1 polymer ?
#
loop_
_entity_poly.entity_id
_entity_poly.type
_entity_poly.pdbx_seq_one_letter_code
_entity_poly.pdbx_strand_id
1 'polypeptide(L)'
;MINGQILKQAVISGANNISNQKNSINDLNIFPVPDGDTGTNMSMTVNAAVAALEDFDGTCAGDAAGITASAMLRGARGNSGVITSLIFRGFAQGLKDIEEVDGKNLAAALGIGVDAAYKAVMKPTEGTILTVARMAYEAGIEAAKYDRDVVSVWQTIVDKANEALAITPQLLPVLKKAGVVDA
;
A
#
# COMPACT_ATOMS: atom_id res chain seq x y z
N MET A 1 -5.84 -3.16 -19.12
CA MET A 1 -5.60 -4.40 -18.37
C MET A 1 -4.12 -4.48 -18.03
N ILE A 2 -3.76 -5.09 -16.91
CA ILE A 2 -2.38 -5.48 -16.59
C ILE A 2 -2.34 -6.95 -16.16
N ASN A 3 -1.30 -7.66 -16.55
CA ASN A 3 -1.07 -9.06 -16.18
C ASN A 3 -0.05 -9.16 -15.04
N GLY A 4 0.30 -10.37 -14.62
CA GLY A 4 1.25 -10.65 -13.54
C GLY A 4 2.64 -10.07 -13.77
N GLN A 5 3.14 -10.01 -15.01
CA GLN A 5 4.44 -9.41 -15.31
C GLN A 5 4.43 -7.90 -15.08
N ILE A 6 3.37 -7.21 -15.52
CA ILE A 6 3.22 -5.78 -15.28
C ILE A 6 3.01 -5.49 -13.78
N LEU A 7 2.22 -6.32 -13.08
CA LEU A 7 2.03 -6.18 -11.64
C LEU A 7 3.34 -6.40 -10.86
N LYS A 8 4.15 -7.40 -11.23
CA LYS A 8 5.52 -7.60 -10.71
C LYS A 8 6.35 -6.33 -10.86
N GLN A 9 6.37 -5.73 -12.05
CA GLN A 9 7.13 -4.49 -12.27
C GLN A 9 6.58 -3.31 -11.46
N ALA A 10 5.27 -3.21 -11.29
CA ALA A 10 4.65 -2.18 -10.44
C ALA A 10 5.09 -2.33 -8.97
N VAL A 11 5.10 -3.55 -8.43
CA VAL A 11 5.57 -3.84 -7.07
C VAL A 11 7.05 -3.50 -6.91
N ILE A 12 7.89 -3.92 -7.86
CA ILE A 12 9.34 -3.62 -7.85
C ILE A 12 9.58 -2.09 -7.90
N SER A 13 8.86 -1.38 -8.77
CA SER A 13 8.95 0.08 -8.87
C SER A 13 8.55 0.77 -7.55
N GLY A 14 7.46 0.33 -6.92
CA GLY A 14 7.04 0.82 -5.61
C GLY A 14 8.07 0.56 -4.50
N ALA A 15 8.67 -0.63 -4.48
CA ALA A 15 9.71 -1.00 -3.53
C ALA A 15 10.98 -0.15 -3.70
N ASN A 16 11.37 0.14 -4.94
CA ASN A 16 12.47 1.06 -5.24
C ASN A 16 12.18 2.47 -4.73
N ASN A 17 10.96 2.96 -4.93
CA ASN A 17 10.57 4.29 -4.44
C ASN A 17 10.63 4.37 -2.90
N ILE A 18 10.10 3.37 -2.19
CA ILE A 18 10.20 3.30 -0.72
C ILE A 18 11.65 3.25 -0.27
N SER A 19 12.49 2.47 -0.93
CA SER A 19 13.91 2.35 -0.59
C SER A 19 14.66 3.67 -0.81
N ASN A 20 14.34 4.41 -1.88
CA ASN A 20 14.91 5.73 -2.16
C ASN A 20 14.47 6.79 -1.14
N GLN A 21 13.25 6.69 -0.62
CA GLN A 21 12.70 7.63 0.38
C GLN A 21 12.90 7.17 1.83
N LYS A 22 13.57 6.03 2.06
CA LYS A 22 13.70 5.38 3.38
C LYS A 22 14.09 6.35 4.49
N ASN A 23 15.14 7.15 4.27
CA ASN A 23 15.65 8.07 5.28
C ASN A 23 14.68 9.23 5.49
N SER A 24 14.12 9.81 4.42
CA SER A 24 13.10 10.86 4.52
C SER A 24 11.88 10.40 5.34
N ILE A 25 11.44 9.16 5.14
CA ILE A 25 10.33 8.55 5.90
C ILE A 25 10.72 8.34 7.37
N ASN A 26 11.94 7.87 7.63
CA ASN A 26 12.45 7.75 9.01
C ASN A 26 12.47 9.11 9.73
N ASP A 27 12.81 10.19 9.02
CA ASP A 27 12.83 11.54 9.60
C ASP A 27 11.42 12.08 9.93
N LEU A 28 10.38 11.59 9.25
CA LEU A 28 8.97 11.91 9.54
C LEU A 28 8.40 11.10 10.71
N ASN A 29 9.04 9.98 11.08
CA ASN A 29 8.51 9.05 12.06
C ASN A 29 8.58 9.61 13.48
N ILE A 30 7.55 10.38 13.85
CA ILE A 30 7.40 11.01 15.16
C ILE A 30 6.20 10.47 15.95
N PHE A 31 5.36 9.64 15.31
CA PHE A 31 4.10 9.15 15.86
C PHE A 31 3.95 7.63 15.64
N PRO A 32 3.44 6.88 16.63
CA PRO A 32 3.21 7.26 18.02
C PRO A 32 4.50 7.35 18.85
N VAL A 33 5.59 6.76 18.36
CA VAL A 33 6.90 6.72 19.00
C VAL A 33 7.94 7.19 17.99
N PRO A 34 8.80 8.16 18.34
CA PRO A 34 9.82 8.67 17.44
C PRO A 34 11.07 7.77 17.45
N ASP A 35 10.94 6.54 16.94
CA ASP A 35 12.04 5.58 16.86
C ASP A 35 12.80 5.61 15.53
N GLY A 36 12.33 6.41 14.56
CA GLY A 36 13.06 6.69 13.32
C GLY A 36 13.24 5.47 12.42
N ASP A 37 12.35 4.47 12.51
CA ASP A 37 12.52 3.21 11.80
C ASP A 37 11.44 2.89 10.74
N THR A 38 10.37 3.69 10.62
CA THR A 38 9.22 3.42 9.71
C THR A 38 9.65 3.13 8.27
N GLY A 39 10.52 3.96 7.70
CA GLY A 39 11.03 3.78 6.34
C GLY A 39 11.88 2.53 6.21
N THR A 40 12.73 2.24 7.21
CA THR A 40 13.53 1.00 7.26
C THR A 40 12.64 -0.24 7.31
N ASN A 41 11.63 -0.22 8.18
CA ASN A 41 10.66 -1.29 8.37
C ASN A 41 9.84 -1.57 7.10
N MET A 42 9.33 -0.50 6.45
CA MET A 42 8.62 -0.63 5.18
C MET A 42 9.54 -1.13 4.07
N SER A 43 10.73 -0.55 3.91
CA SER A 43 11.70 -0.94 2.88
C SER A 43 12.08 -2.42 2.99
N MET A 44 12.39 -2.91 4.20
CA MET A 44 12.67 -4.34 4.43
C MET A 44 11.47 -5.23 4.06
N THR A 45 10.27 -4.79 4.44
CA THR A 45 9.03 -5.56 4.18
C THR A 45 8.74 -5.67 2.68
N VAL A 46 8.83 -4.56 1.93
CA VAL A 46 8.54 -4.58 0.49
C VAL A 46 9.65 -5.24 -0.33
N ASN A 47 10.91 -5.14 0.11
CA ASN A 47 12.03 -5.83 -0.56
C ASN A 47 11.97 -7.35 -0.38
N ALA A 48 11.30 -7.87 0.66
CA ALA A 48 11.01 -9.30 0.74
C ALA A 48 10.12 -9.77 -0.43
N ALA A 49 9.19 -8.93 -0.89
CA ALA A 49 8.39 -9.22 -2.08
C ALA A 49 9.19 -9.14 -3.37
N VAL A 50 10.10 -8.16 -3.50
CA VAL A 50 11.00 -8.06 -4.65
C VAL A 50 11.79 -9.35 -4.83
N ALA A 51 12.46 -9.82 -3.77
CA ALA A 51 13.24 -11.06 -3.80
C ALA A 51 12.37 -12.28 -4.20
N ALA A 52 11.15 -12.37 -3.66
CA ALA A 52 10.24 -13.48 -4.00
C ALA A 52 9.70 -13.40 -5.44
N LEU A 53 9.62 -12.20 -6.02
CA LEU A 53 9.15 -11.98 -7.38
C LEU A 53 10.26 -12.17 -8.42
N GLU A 54 11.54 -12.22 -8.05
CA GLU A 54 12.66 -12.40 -9.00
C GLU A 54 12.42 -13.60 -9.91
N ASP A 55 12.06 -14.74 -9.33
CA ASP A 55 11.82 -16.02 -10.01
C ASP A 55 10.42 -16.12 -10.65
N PHE A 56 9.55 -15.12 -10.49
CA PHE A 56 8.22 -15.16 -11.10
C PHE A 56 8.28 -14.90 -12.61
N ASP A 57 7.91 -15.92 -13.39
CA ASP A 57 7.87 -15.93 -14.87
C ASP A 57 6.45 -16.12 -15.44
N GLY A 58 5.43 -16.28 -14.59
CA GLY A 58 4.04 -16.46 -14.98
C GLY A 58 3.33 -15.19 -15.48
N THR A 59 2.09 -15.35 -15.97
CA THR A 59 1.27 -14.23 -16.50
C THR A 59 0.07 -13.88 -15.62
N CYS A 60 -0.34 -14.73 -14.69
CA CYS A 60 -1.48 -14.48 -13.82
C CYS A 60 -1.20 -13.35 -12.82
N ALA A 61 -2.03 -12.30 -12.83
CA ALA A 61 -1.94 -11.20 -11.87
C ALA A 61 -2.22 -11.66 -10.43
N GLY A 62 -3.16 -12.59 -10.24
CA GLY A 62 -3.45 -13.19 -8.94
C GLY A 62 -2.25 -13.90 -8.32
N ASP A 63 -1.48 -14.63 -9.13
CA ASP A 63 -0.28 -15.35 -8.66
C ASP A 63 0.81 -14.38 -8.21
N ALA A 64 1.09 -13.34 -9.02
CA ALA A 64 2.04 -12.30 -8.66
C ALA A 64 1.63 -11.57 -7.35
N ALA A 65 0.35 -11.25 -7.20
CA ALA A 65 -0.19 -10.66 -5.99
C ALA A 65 -0.06 -11.60 -4.77
N GLY A 66 -0.35 -12.89 -4.96
CA GLY A 66 -0.21 -13.93 -3.94
C GLY A 66 1.23 -14.08 -3.43
N ILE A 67 2.21 -14.14 -4.34
CA ILE A 67 3.64 -14.19 -4.01
C ILE A 67 4.04 -12.93 -3.22
N THR A 68 3.64 -11.76 -3.73
CA THR A 68 3.90 -10.46 -3.09
C THR A 68 3.41 -10.45 -1.64
N ALA A 69 2.13 -10.76 -1.43
CA ALA A 69 1.51 -10.75 -0.10
C ALA A 69 2.16 -11.75 0.86
N SER A 70 2.42 -12.96 0.37
CA SER A 70 3.03 -14.04 1.16
C SER A 70 4.44 -13.68 1.63
N ALA A 71 5.22 -13.05 0.75
CA ALA A 71 6.57 -12.60 1.05
C ALA A 71 6.59 -11.39 1.99
N MET A 72 5.76 -10.37 1.76
CA MET A 72 5.64 -9.23 2.68
C MET A 72 5.21 -9.68 4.08
N LEU A 73 4.28 -10.62 4.19
CA LEU A 73 3.82 -11.11 5.49
C LEU A 73 4.94 -11.83 6.28
N ARG A 74 5.74 -12.68 5.62
CA ARG A 74 6.90 -13.34 6.26
C ARG A 74 8.05 -12.38 6.56
N GLY A 75 8.22 -11.36 5.72
CA GLY A 75 9.29 -10.37 5.82
C GLY A 75 8.93 -9.14 6.64
N ALA A 76 7.71 -9.04 7.16
CA ALA A 76 7.21 -7.85 7.84
C ALA A 76 8.08 -7.44 9.03
N ARG A 77 8.42 -6.15 9.11
CA ARG A 77 9.20 -5.54 10.19
C ARG A 77 8.43 -4.38 10.81
N GLY A 78 8.43 -4.32 12.14
CA GLY A 78 7.75 -3.28 12.90
C GLY A 78 6.24 -3.19 12.61
N ASN A 79 5.60 -2.15 13.15
CA ASN A 79 4.17 -1.95 12.97
C ASN A 79 3.83 -1.54 11.53
N SER A 80 4.63 -0.66 10.92
CA SER A 80 4.41 -0.20 9.54
C SER A 80 4.48 -1.36 8.55
N GLY A 81 5.52 -2.20 8.63
CA GLY A 81 5.65 -3.38 7.78
C GLY A 81 4.52 -4.40 7.99
N VAL A 82 4.09 -4.63 9.23
CA VAL A 82 2.94 -5.49 9.51
C VAL A 82 1.68 -4.92 8.85
N ILE A 83 1.36 -3.64 9.03
CA ILE A 83 0.18 -3.01 8.42
C ILE A 83 0.23 -3.09 6.89
N THR A 84 1.36 -2.74 6.28
CA THR A 84 1.55 -2.86 4.83
C THR A 84 1.32 -4.30 4.35
N SER A 85 1.86 -5.29 5.05
CA SER A 85 1.66 -6.71 4.69
C SER A 85 0.19 -7.16 4.78
N LEU A 86 -0.58 -6.60 5.72
CA LEU A 86 -2.00 -6.89 5.88
C LEU A 86 -2.82 -6.33 4.71
N ILE A 87 -2.50 -5.10 4.26
CA ILE A 87 -3.10 -4.50 3.08
C ILE A 87 -2.84 -5.38 1.86
N PHE A 88 -1.58 -5.77 1.63
CA PHE A 88 -1.24 -6.63 0.49
C PHE A 88 -1.85 -8.03 0.58
N ARG A 89 -2.05 -8.58 1.79
CA ARG A 89 -2.77 -9.85 1.98
C ARG A 89 -4.22 -9.76 1.49
N GLY A 90 -4.94 -8.71 1.85
CA GLY A 90 -6.31 -8.52 1.34
C GLY A 90 -6.33 -8.16 -0.14
N PHE A 91 -5.36 -7.39 -0.62
CA PHE A 91 -5.20 -7.09 -2.05
C PHE A 91 -5.04 -8.37 -2.89
N ALA A 92 -4.14 -9.27 -2.49
CA ALA A 92 -3.97 -10.56 -3.15
C ALA A 92 -5.24 -11.41 -3.11
N GLN A 93 -6.00 -11.37 -2.02
CA GLN A 93 -7.29 -12.06 -1.93
C GLN A 93 -8.32 -11.52 -2.94
N GLY A 94 -8.31 -10.21 -3.19
CA GLY A 94 -9.17 -9.57 -4.19
C GLY A 94 -8.80 -9.88 -5.64
N LEU A 95 -7.54 -10.25 -5.89
CA LEU A 95 -7.04 -10.59 -7.23
C LEU A 95 -6.90 -12.09 -7.48
N LYS A 96 -7.29 -12.93 -6.51
CA LYS A 96 -7.11 -14.38 -6.58
C LYS A 96 -7.71 -14.96 -7.87
N ASP A 97 -6.93 -15.79 -8.57
CA ASP A 97 -7.30 -16.48 -9.81
C ASP A 97 -7.68 -15.55 -10.98
N ILE A 98 -7.33 -14.26 -10.91
CA ILE A 98 -7.53 -13.29 -12.00
C ILE A 98 -6.26 -13.21 -12.86
N GLU A 99 -6.38 -13.56 -14.14
CA GLU A 99 -5.26 -13.54 -15.09
C GLU A 99 -4.79 -12.10 -15.39
N GLU A 100 -5.74 -11.23 -15.76
CA GLU A 100 -5.49 -9.83 -16.05
C GLU A 100 -6.46 -8.94 -15.27
N VAL A 101 -5.95 -7.83 -14.73
CA VAL A 101 -6.71 -6.92 -13.87
C VAL A 101 -6.92 -5.57 -14.55
N ASP A 102 -8.11 -5.00 -14.37
CA ASP A 102 -8.40 -3.61 -14.75
C ASP A 102 -8.42 -2.67 -13.53
N GLY A 103 -8.71 -1.39 -13.76
CA GLY A 103 -8.80 -0.39 -12.69
C GLY A 103 -9.84 -0.74 -11.63
N LYS A 104 -10.97 -1.35 -12.02
CA LYS A 104 -12.02 -1.79 -11.07
C LYS A 104 -11.53 -2.93 -10.19
N ASN A 105 -10.83 -3.92 -10.76
CA ASN A 105 -10.23 -5.00 -9.99
C ASN A 105 -9.22 -4.47 -8.97
N LEU A 106 -8.33 -3.55 -9.39
CA LEU A 106 -7.32 -2.96 -8.52
C LEU A 106 -7.94 -2.16 -7.36
N ALA A 107 -8.92 -1.29 -7.65
CA ALA A 107 -9.59 -0.51 -6.61
C ALA A 107 -10.32 -1.41 -5.61
N ALA A 108 -11.02 -2.44 -6.09
CA ALA A 108 -11.73 -3.40 -5.23
C ALA A 108 -10.76 -4.22 -4.37
N ALA A 109 -9.67 -4.69 -4.95
CA ALA A 109 -8.64 -5.41 -4.21
C ALA A 109 -7.98 -4.55 -3.13
N LEU A 110 -7.69 -3.28 -3.43
CA LEU A 110 -7.14 -2.35 -2.44
C LEU A 110 -8.12 -2.15 -1.28
N GLY A 111 -9.43 -2.00 -1.56
CA GLY A 111 -10.46 -1.91 -0.53
C GLY A 111 -10.50 -3.13 0.39
N ILE A 112 -10.40 -4.35 -0.16
CA ILE A 112 -10.31 -5.59 0.63
C ILE A 112 -9.06 -5.58 1.53
N GLY A 113 -7.93 -5.11 1.01
CA GLY A 113 -6.69 -4.90 1.76
C GLY A 113 -6.86 -3.96 2.95
N VAL A 114 -7.44 -2.80 2.69
CA VAL A 114 -7.66 -1.78 3.72
C VAL A 114 -8.61 -2.27 4.80
N ASP A 115 -9.75 -2.87 4.44
CA ASP A 115 -10.70 -3.45 5.38
C ASP A 115 -10.04 -4.52 6.27
N ALA A 116 -9.18 -5.35 5.69
CA ALA A 116 -8.45 -6.38 6.43
C ALA A 116 -7.46 -5.76 7.43
N ALA A 117 -6.75 -4.69 7.04
CA ALA A 117 -5.83 -3.98 7.91
C ALA A 117 -6.56 -3.29 9.08
N TYR A 118 -7.66 -2.57 8.81
CA TYR A 118 -8.48 -1.95 9.85
C TYR A 118 -9.00 -2.96 10.88
N LYS A 119 -9.42 -4.15 10.43
CA LYS A 119 -9.92 -5.22 11.32
C LYS A 119 -8.81 -5.88 12.15
N ALA A 120 -7.58 -5.92 11.63
CA ALA A 120 -6.46 -6.61 12.27
C ALA A 120 -5.69 -5.71 13.25
N VAL A 121 -5.73 -4.39 13.06
CA VAL A 121 -5.10 -3.44 13.99
C VAL A 121 -6.00 -3.27 15.21
N MET A 122 -5.44 -3.47 16.42
CA MET A 122 -6.21 -3.44 17.68
C MET A 122 -6.89 -2.10 17.95
N LYS A 123 -6.23 -0.99 17.56
CA LYS A 123 -6.74 0.37 17.71
C LYS A 123 -6.41 1.17 16.45
N PRO A 124 -7.18 1.00 15.37
CA PRO A 124 -6.95 1.75 14.14
C PRO A 124 -7.15 3.24 14.44
N THR A 125 -6.23 4.07 13.93
CA THR A 125 -6.17 5.48 14.25
C THR A 125 -6.28 6.29 12.97
N GLU A 126 -7.26 7.20 12.90
CA GLU A 126 -7.38 8.10 11.76
C GLU A 126 -6.23 9.13 11.75
N GLY A 127 -5.83 9.54 10.55
CA GLY A 127 -4.63 10.34 10.32
C GLY A 127 -3.36 9.51 10.15
N THR A 128 -3.48 8.19 9.99
CA THR A 128 -2.35 7.30 9.66
C THR A 128 -2.44 6.79 8.22
N ILE A 129 -1.48 5.96 7.78
CA ILE A 129 -1.55 5.18 6.53
C ILE A 129 -2.91 4.51 6.29
N LEU A 130 -3.62 4.10 7.34
CA LEU A 130 -4.96 3.51 7.23
C LEU A 130 -5.97 4.49 6.62
N THR A 131 -5.98 5.74 7.08
CA THR A 131 -6.85 6.80 6.52
C THR A 131 -6.49 7.09 5.08
N VAL A 132 -5.19 7.20 4.78
CA VAL A 132 -4.69 7.47 3.43
C VAL A 132 -5.16 6.38 2.47
N ALA A 133 -4.94 5.12 2.82
CA ALA A 133 -5.34 3.99 2.00
C ALA A 133 -6.86 3.88 1.85
N ARG A 134 -7.63 4.15 2.92
CA ARG A 134 -9.11 4.16 2.90
C ARG A 134 -9.65 5.17 1.90
N MET A 135 -9.27 6.44 2.07
CA MET A 135 -9.74 7.51 1.19
C MET A 135 -9.31 7.28 -0.26
N ALA A 136 -8.10 6.75 -0.47
CA ALA A 136 -7.58 6.44 -1.80
C ALA A 136 -8.40 5.36 -2.52
N TYR A 137 -8.69 4.22 -1.87
CA TYR A 137 -9.48 3.18 -2.53
C TYR A 137 -10.94 3.59 -2.73
N GLU A 138 -11.53 4.35 -1.80
CA GLU A 138 -12.89 4.88 -1.95
C GLU A 138 -13.00 5.73 -3.23
N ALA A 139 -12.04 6.61 -3.49
CA ALA A 139 -11.99 7.39 -4.73
C ALA A 139 -11.75 6.53 -5.97
N GLY A 140 -10.89 5.51 -5.88
CA GLY A 140 -10.68 4.55 -6.95
C GLY A 140 -11.96 3.78 -7.31
N ILE A 141 -12.78 3.41 -6.32
CA ILE A 141 -14.07 2.74 -6.52
C ILE A 141 -15.06 3.66 -7.23
N GLU A 142 -15.11 4.95 -6.86
CA GLU A 142 -15.95 5.93 -7.55
C GLU A 142 -15.49 6.16 -8.99
N ALA A 143 -14.19 6.31 -9.23
CA ALA A 143 -13.64 6.46 -10.59
C ALA A 143 -13.94 5.23 -11.46
N ALA A 144 -13.82 4.02 -10.88
CA ALA A 144 -14.06 2.75 -11.55
C ALA A 144 -15.51 2.57 -12.05
N LYS A 145 -16.46 3.41 -11.61
CA LYS A 145 -17.85 3.43 -12.13
C LYS A 145 -17.95 4.06 -13.51
N TYR A 146 -17.01 4.95 -13.86
CA TYR A 146 -17.04 5.74 -15.09
C TYR A 146 -15.96 5.31 -16.09
N ASP A 147 -14.80 4.87 -15.61
CA ASP A 147 -13.69 4.41 -16.43
C ASP A 147 -13.05 3.17 -15.78
N ARG A 148 -12.62 2.19 -16.58
CA ARG A 148 -11.95 0.97 -16.10
C ARG A 148 -10.48 0.92 -16.52
N ASP A 149 -9.98 1.94 -17.21
CA ASP A 149 -8.56 2.01 -17.52
C ASP A 149 -7.71 1.97 -16.24
N VAL A 150 -6.66 1.15 -16.28
CA VAL A 150 -5.82 0.88 -15.12
C VAL A 150 -5.08 2.13 -14.69
N VAL A 151 -4.51 2.87 -15.64
CA VAL A 151 -3.69 4.04 -15.36
C VAL A 151 -4.57 5.17 -14.84
N SER A 152 -5.70 5.42 -15.48
CA SER A 152 -6.69 6.43 -15.08
C SER A 152 -7.21 6.22 -13.65
N VAL A 153 -7.66 5.01 -13.33
CA VAL A 153 -8.17 4.69 -11.98
C VAL A 153 -7.05 4.74 -10.94
N TRP A 154 -5.87 4.19 -11.25
CA TRP A 154 -4.75 4.20 -10.32
C TRP A 154 -4.22 5.62 -10.06
N GLN A 155 -4.21 6.49 -11.08
CA GLN A 155 -3.88 7.90 -10.91
C GLN A 155 -4.84 8.58 -9.94
N THR A 156 -6.15 8.31 -10.06
CA THR A 156 -7.14 8.84 -9.11
C THR A 156 -6.90 8.37 -7.68
N ILE A 157 -6.52 7.09 -7.50
CA ILE A 157 -6.14 6.53 -6.19
C ILE A 157 -4.92 7.29 -5.62
N VAL A 158 -3.88 7.51 -6.42
CA VAL A 158 -2.66 8.21 -6.01
C VAL A 158 -2.94 9.67 -5.67
N ASP A 159 -3.70 10.38 -6.50
CA ASP A 159 -4.07 11.77 -6.26
C ASP A 159 -4.84 11.91 -4.94
N LYS A 160 -5.79 11.00 -4.70
CA LYS A 160 -6.54 11.01 -3.45
C LYS A 160 -5.69 10.62 -2.24
N ALA A 161 -4.73 9.71 -2.39
CA ALA A 161 -3.78 9.37 -1.35
C ALA A 161 -2.94 10.60 -0.95
N ASN A 162 -2.48 11.41 -1.92
CA ASN A 162 -1.73 12.64 -1.65
C ASN A 162 -2.58 13.68 -0.91
N GLU A 163 -3.85 13.86 -1.30
CA GLU A 163 -4.79 14.72 -0.57
C GLU A 163 -5.00 14.23 0.86
N ALA A 164 -5.20 12.92 1.04
CA ALA A 164 -5.42 12.30 2.34
C ALA A 164 -4.18 12.42 3.25
N LEU A 165 -2.98 12.28 2.68
CA LEU A 165 -1.71 12.48 3.39
C LEU A 165 -1.58 13.93 3.88
N ALA A 166 -1.92 14.90 3.03
CA ALA A 166 -1.83 16.32 3.37
C ALA A 166 -2.76 16.73 4.54
N ILE A 167 -3.85 15.98 4.78
CA ILE A 167 -4.77 16.25 5.89
C ILE A 167 -4.43 15.49 7.18
N THR A 168 -3.47 14.54 7.19
CA THR A 168 -3.13 13.82 8.42
C THR A 168 -2.73 14.73 9.59
N PRO A 169 -2.08 15.90 9.40
CA PRO A 169 -1.84 16.82 10.51
C PRO A 169 -3.12 17.38 11.11
N GLN A 170 -4.20 17.50 10.35
CA GLN A 170 -5.49 17.97 10.84
C GLN A 170 -6.19 16.90 11.70
N LEU A 171 -5.86 15.62 11.47
CA LEU A 171 -6.44 14.48 12.16
C LEU A 171 -5.65 14.09 13.42
N LEU A 172 -4.33 14.31 13.42
CA LEU A 172 -3.44 14.01 14.54
C LEU A 172 -2.71 15.28 15.03
N PRO A 173 -3.09 15.82 16.21
CA PRO A 173 -2.49 17.06 16.73
C PRO A 173 -0.96 17.04 16.89
N VAL A 174 -0.38 15.86 17.13
CA VAL A 174 1.08 15.69 17.26
C VAL A 174 1.80 15.98 15.94
N LEU A 175 1.25 15.51 14.81
CA LEU A 175 1.76 15.77 13.47
C LEU A 175 1.70 17.28 13.15
N LYS A 176 0.56 17.91 13.46
CA LYS A 176 0.40 19.38 13.32
C LYS A 176 1.42 20.17 14.12
N LYS A 177 1.67 19.76 15.37
CA LYS A 177 2.59 20.46 16.27
C LYS A 177 4.03 20.35 15.79
N ALA A 178 4.39 19.25 15.15
CA ALA A 178 5.70 19.04 14.55
C ALA A 178 5.82 19.59 13.11
N GLY A 179 4.70 19.96 12.48
CA GLY A 179 4.69 20.50 11.12
C GLY A 179 5.00 19.46 10.04
N VAL A 180 4.71 18.18 10.30
CA VAL A 180 4.96 17.05 9.39
C VAL A 180 3.67 16.28 9.13
N VAL A 181 3.65 15.49 8.06
CA VAL A 181 2.59 14.50 7.76
C VAL A 181 2.90 13.18 8.47
N ASP A 182 2.00 12.19 8.33
CA ASP A 182 2.26 10.83 8.81
C ASP A 182 3.36 10.20 7.93
N ALA A 183 4.20 9.36 8.53
CA ALA A 183 5.36 8.75 7.87
C ALA A 183 4.97 7.63 6.87
#